data_AF-A0A0R0HES8-F1
#
_entry.id   AF-A0A0R0HES8-F1
#
_cell.length_a   1.000
_cell.length_b   1.000
_cell.length_c   1.000
_cell.angle_alpha   90.00
_cell.angle_beta   90.00
_cell.angle_gamma   90.00
#
_symmetry.space_group_name_H-M   'P 1'
#
loop_
_entity.id
_entity.type
_entity.pdbx_description
1 polymer ?
#
loop_
_entity_poly.entity_id
_entity_poly.type
_entity_poly.pdbx_seq_one_letter_code
_entity_poly.pdbx_strand_id
1 'polypeptide(L)'
;MVDYVGPVESLDASEIFLGWSLATIHHWKETMAKANNKTKTMAAKLKSMKVEVGKTKELKLELPKSKELVGKLQEDLDKHVRYSLNQQVKDISAKVKELTSEKKIVEENLTTAKDKVADLEKKIEDLKSELRKKEEVKSTLTVKFDKAKRLIVLNHQEGFKKAQRQVKVLLPSSDFSQLDVNCDVVDGEIVRESQLCFESKGE
;
A
#
# COMPACT_ATOMS: atom_id res chain seq x y z
N MET A 1 -58.95 33.76 81.78
CA MET A 1 -59.91 34.73 82.32
C MET A 1 -61.14 33.95 82.72
N VAL A 2 -61.35 33.76 84.01
CA VAL A 2 -62.70 33.60 84.52
C VAL A 2 -62.75 34.42 85.81
N ASP A 3 -63.66 35.39 85.81
CA ASP A 3 -63.73 36.54 86.70
C ASP A 3 -64.56 36.27 87.97
N TYR A 4 -64.12 36.88 89.08
CA TYR A 4 -64.84 37.30 90.29
C TYR A 4 -65.67 36.28 91.12
N VAL A 5 -65.29 36.17 92.40
CA VAL A 5 -65.89 35.30 93.44
C VAL A 5 -66.66 36.17 94.44
N GLY A 6 -67.98 35.97 94.55
CA GLY A 6 -68.83 36.53 95.60
C GLY A 6 -69.16 35.48 96.68
N PRO A 7 -69.39 35.87 97.95
CA PRO A 7 -69.66 34.94 99.04
C PRO A 7 -71.16 34.61 99.08
N VAL A 8 -71.54 33.34 98.88
CA VAL A 8 -72.94 32.89 98.94
C VAL A 8 -73.10 31.73 99.91
N GLU A 9 -74.17 31.84 100.69
CA GLU A 9 -74.56 31.05 101.85
C GLU A 9 -74.77 29.55 101.53
N SER A 10 -73.86 28.76 102.10
CA SER A 10 -73.91 27.38 102.59
C SER A 10 -74.60 26.22 101.84
N LEU A 11 -75.23 26.36 100.65
CA LEU A 11 -75.62 25.17 99.85
C LEU A 11 -75.61 25.26 98.30
N ASP A 12 -75.40 26.41 97.66
CA ASP A 12 -75.44 26.53 96.17
C ASP A 12 -74.08 26.81 95.50
N ALA A 13 -73.06 27.17 96.28
CA ALA A 13 -71.69 27.35 95.78
C ALA A 13 -71.10 26.05 95.18
N SER A 14 -71.59 24.89 95.61
CA SER A 14 -71.18 23.59 95.09
C SER A 14 -71.64 23.37 93.65
N GLU A 15 -72.87 23.76 93.27
CA GLU A 15 -73.39 23.53 91.91
C GLU A 15 -72.67 24.39 90.86
N ILE A 16 -72.45 25.68 91.16
CA ILE A 16 -71.68 26.57 90.28
C ILE A 16 -70.23 26.09 90.14
N PHE A 17 -69.61 25.69 91.26
CA PHE A 17 -68.28 25.10 91.25
C PHE A 17 -68.24 23.80 90.43
N LEU A 18 -69.26 22.94 90.53
CA LEU A 18 -69.37 21.72 89.75
C LEU A 18 -69.56 22.01 88.25
N GLY A 19 -70.39 22.99 87.89
CA GLY A 19 -70.60 23.41 86.50
C GLY A 19 -69.34 23.97 85.85
N TRP A 20 -68.64 24.89 86.53
CA TRP A 20 -67.35 25.42 86.06
C TRP A 20 -66.26 24.35 86.01
N SER A 21 -66.20 23.49 87.02
CA SER A 21 -65.22 22.40 87.01
C SER A 21 -65.47 21.44 85.85
N LEU A 22 -66.73 21.09 85.54
CA LEU A 22 -67.10 20.28 84.37
C LEU A 22 -66.75 20.95 83.04
N ALA A 23 -67.10 22.22 82.84
CA ALA A 23 -66.77 22.94 81.61
C ALA A 23 -65.25 23.05 81.42
N THR A 24 -64.53 23.31 82.51
CA THR A 24 -63.06 23.34 82.54
C THR A 24 -62.51 21.95 82.20
N ILE A 25 -63.02 20.88 82.81
CA ILE A 25 -62.65 19.49 82.51
C ILE A 25 -62.89 19.17 81.03
N HIS A 26 -64.03 19.56 80.46
CA HIS A 26 -64.34 19.31 79.04
C HIS A 26 -63.39 20.08 78.10
N HIS A 27 -63.16 21.35 78.38
CA HIS A 27 -62.21 22.17 77.62
C HIS A 27 -60.79 21.57 77.67
N TRP A 28 -60.34 21.16 78.85
CA TRP A 28 -59.05 20.47 78.99
C TRP A 28 -59.05 19.11 78.27
N LYS A 29 -60.15 18.36 78.28
CA LYS A 29 -60.28 17.08 77.55
C LYS A 29 -60.15 17.27 76.03
N GLU A 30 -60.84 18.23 75.43
CA GLU A 30 -60.72 18.53 74.00
C GLU A 30 -59.34 19.05 73.63
N THR A 31 -58.80 19.96 74.45
CA THR A 31 -57.46 20.53 74.24
C THR A 31 -56.41 19.42 74.33
N MET A 32 -56.54 18.51 75.29
CA MET A 32 -55.71 17.30 75.42
C MET A 32 -55.90 16.34 74.24
N ALA A 33 -57.12 16.17 73.70
CA ALA A 33 -57.36 15.33 72.53
C ALA A 33 -56.72 15.91 71.25
N LYS A 34 -56.87 17.22 71.02
CA LYS A 34 -56.21 17.94 69.91
C LYS A 34 -54.70 17.89 70.05
N ALA A 35 -54.17 18.09 71.26
CA ALA A 35 -52.75 17.92 71.56
C ALA A 35 -52.30 16.48 71.28
N ASN A 36 -53.05 15.48 71.72
CA ASN A 36 -52.74 14.05 71.49
C ASN A 36 -52.78 13.65 70.00
N ASN A 37 -53.69 14.20 69.21
CA ASN A 37 -53.71 13.93 67.76
C ASN A 37 -52.54 14.62 67.05
N LYS A 38 -52.18 15.85 67.45
CA LYS A 38 -50.97 16.53 66.97
C LYS A 38 -49.71 15.75 67.35
N THR A 39 -49.59 15.25 68.58
CA THR A 39 -48.43 14.43 68.99
C THR A 39 -48.38 13.10 68.24
N LYS A 40 -49.50 12.42 68.02
CA LYS A 40 -49.56 11.19 67.19
C LYS A 40 -49.13 11.43 65.74
N THR A 41 -49.64 12.48 65.11
CA THR A 41 -49.29 12.81 63.71
C THR A 41 -47.83 13.25 63.59
N MET A 42 -47.33 14.07 64.52
CA MET A 42 -45.91 14.41 64.61
C MET A 42 -45.04 13.17 64.84
N ALA A 43 -45.45 12.24 65.71
CA ALA A 43 -44.73 10.99 65.95
C ALA A 43 -44.68 10.08 64.72
N ALA A 44 -45.77 9.99 63.95
CA ALA A 44 -45.80 9.25 62.68
C ALA A 44 -44.88 9.89 61.63
N LYS A 45 -44.94 11.22 61.45
CA LYS A 45 -44.03 11.94 60.56
C LYS A 45 -42.56 11.77 60.99
N LEU A 46 -42.29 11.85 62.29
CA LEU A 46 -40.95 11.67 62.84
C LEU A 46 -40.42 10.25 62.62
N LYS A 47 -41.28 9.22 62.75
CA LYS A 47 -40.93 7.84 62.37
C LYS A 47 -40.61 7.71 60.89
N SER A 48 -41.42 8.28 60.00
CA SER A 48 -41.20 8.27 58.55
C SER A 48 -39.90 9.00 58.16
N MET A 49 -39.70 10.22 58.66
CA MET A 49 -38.45 10.98 58.46
C MET A 49 -37.25 10.21 58.99
N LYS A 50 -37.36 9.51 60.13
CA LYS A 50 -36.26 8.71 60.68
C LYS A 50 -35.85 7.57 59.74
N VAL A 51 -36.80 6.93 59.05
CA VAL A 51 -36.51 5.89 58.05
C VAL A 51 -35.83 6.48 56.81
N GLU A 52 -36.32 7.60 56.29
CA GLU A 52 -35.71 8.28 55.13
C GLU A 52 -34.32 8.82 55.44
N VAL A 53 -34.12 9.38 56.64
CA VAL A 53 -32.79 9.78 57.14
C VAL A 53 -31.86 8.56 57.26
N GLY A 54 -32.40 7.38 57.60
CA GLY A 54 -31.65 6.12 57.56
C GLY A 54 -31.16 5.76 56.15
N LYS A 55 -32.08 5.71 55.18
CA LYS A 55 -31.77 5.39 53.77
C LYS A 55 -30.81 6.40 53.13
N THR A 56 -31.00 7.69 53.39
CA THR A 56 -30.11 8.74 52.87
C THR A 56 -28.71 8.66 53.49
N LYS A 57 -28.59 8.28 54.77
CA LYS A 57 -27.29 7.99 55.39
C LYS A 57 -26.59 6.80 54.74
N GLU A 58 -27.33 5.74 54.44
CA GLU A 58 -26.82 4.54 53.74
C GLU A 58 -26.34 4.87 52.32
N LEU A 59 -27.17 5.54 51.51
CA LEU A 59 -26.77 6.02 50.18
C LEU A 59 -25.57 6.98 50.23
N LYS A 60 -25.48 7.84 51.26
CA LYS A 60 -24.34 8.74 51.46
C LYS A 60 -23.05 7.99 51.81
N LEU A 61 -23.14 6.81 52.42
CA LEU A 61 -22.01 5.91 52.69
C LEU A 61 -21.61 5.08 51.46
N GLU A 62 -22.56 4.76 50.57
CA GLU A 62 -22.29 4.03 49.32
C GLU A 62 -21.75 4.93 48.19
N LEU A 63 -22.17 6.19 48.15
CA LEU A 63 -21.71 7.18 47.18
C LEU A 63 -20.17 7.28 47.06
N PRO A 64 -19.37 7.37 48.15
CA PRO A 64 -17.92 7.40 48.04
C PRO A 64 -17.35 6.09 47.47
N LYS A 65 -17.91 4.92 47.82
CA LYS A 65 -17.47 3.63 47.26
C LYS A 65 -17.73 3.58 45.75
N SER A 66 -18.91 4.02 45.31
CA SER A 66 -19.24 4.11 43.88
C SER A 66 -18.31 5.07 43.14
N LYS A 67 -18.00 6.24 43.71
CA LYS A 67 -17.04 7.20 43.14
C LYS A 67 -15.63 6.60 43.03
N GLU A 68 -15.17 5.87 44.04
CA GLU A 68 -13.87 5.20 44.00
C GLU A 68 -13.82 4.12 42.90
N LEU A 69 -14.88 3.31 42.78
CA LEU A 69 -14.99 2.31 41.71
C LEU A 69 -15.00 2.93 40.32
N VAL A 70 -15.75 4.02 40.12
CA VAL A 70 -15.74 4.77 38.85
C VAL A 70 -14.35 5.32 38.55
N GLY A 71 -13.65 5.86 39.56
CA GLY A 71 -12.27 6.33 39.42
C GLY A 71 -11.29 5.23 38.98
N LYS A 72 -11.38 4.04 39.60
CA LYS A 72 -10.55 2.88 39.22
C LYS A 72 -10.87 2.39 37.81
N LEU A 73 -12.15 2.25 37.47
CA LEU A 73 -12.57 1.85 36.13
C LEU A 73 -12.12 2.83 35.05
N GLN A 74 -12.17 4.13 35.35
CA GLN A 74 -11.68 5.16 34.45
C GLN A 74 -10.15 5.07 34.27
N GLU A 75 -9.40 4.88 35.35
CA GLU A 75 -7.94 4.70 35.29
C GLU A 75 -7.54 3.44 34.50
N ASP A 76 -8.23 2.32 34.71
CA ASP A 76 -7.99 1.06 34.01
C ASP A 76 -8.34 1.17 32.52
N LEU A 77 -9.45 1.84 32.19
CA LEU A 77 -9.84 2.12 30.81
C LEU A 77 -8.80 2.99 30.12
N ASP A 78 -8.34 4.08 30.76
CA ASP A 78 -7.32 4.97 30.21
C ASP A 78 -5.98 4.25 29.98
N LYS A 79 -5.56 3.39 30.93
CA LYS A 79 -4.38 2.55 30.78
C LYS A 79 -4.52 1.58 29.61
N HIS A 80 -5.65 0.89 29.51
CA HIS A 80 -5.88 -0.10 28.46
C HIS A 80 -5.94 0.55 27.07
N VAL A 81 -6.69 1.65 26.93
CA VAL A 81 -6.78 2.42 25.68
C VAL A 81 -5.42 2.97 25.29
N ARG A 82 -4.68 3.59 26.22
CA ARG A 82 -3.32 4.09 25.95
C ARG A 82 -2.37 2.98 25.54
N TYR A 83 -2.41 1.83 26.21
CA TYR A 83 -1.58 0.68 25.85
C TYR A 83 -1.91 0.16 24.45
N SER A 84 -3.19 -0.08 24.16
CA SER A 84 -3.67 -0.59 22.87
C SER A 84 -3.30 0.36 21.72
N LEU A 85 -3.57 1.67 21.88
CA LEU A 85 -3.21 2.68 20.88
C LEU A 85 -1.70 2.77 20.68
N ASN A 86 -0.90 2.71 21.75
CA ASN A 86 0.56 2.73 21.62
C ASN A 86 1.10 1.51 20.87
N GLN A 87 0.52 0.32 21.07
CA GLN A 87 0.91 -0.87 20.30
C GLN A 87 0.53 -0.72 18.84
N GLN A 88 -0.70 -0.31 18.53
CA GLN A 88 -1.12 -0.08 17.15
C GLN A 88 -0.25 0.96 16.44
N VAL A 89 0.09 2.06 17.11
CA VAL A 89 0.98 3.10 16.56
C VAL A 89 2.38 2.55 16.31
N LYS A 90 2.92 1.69 17.19
CA LYS A 90 4.22 1.04 17.00
C LYS A 90 4.20 0.08 15.80
N ASP A 91 3.18 -0.75 15.70
CA ASP A 91 3.05 -1.72 14.61
C ASP A 91 2.88 -1.02 13.25
N ILE A 92 2.02 0.00 13.19
CA ILE A 92 1.84 0.83 12.00
C ILE A 92 3.16 1.56 11.66
N SER A 93 3.85 2.14 12.65
CA SER A 93 5.12 2.81 12.41
C SER A 93 6.20 1.86 11.89
N ALA A 94 6.26 0.64 12.41
CA ALA A 94 7.18 -0.38 11.91
C ALA A 94 6.85 -0.75 10.46
N LYS A 95 5.57 -0.98 10.16
CA LYS A 95 5.14 -1.34 8.80
C LYS A 95 5.38 -0.22 7.79
N VAL A 96 5.14 1.04 8.18
CA VAL A 96 5.44 2.21 7.35
C VAL A 96 6.94 2.30 7.05
N LYS A 97 7.82 2.05 8.03
CA LYS A 97 9.27 2.05 7.81
C LYS A 97 9.71 0.94 6.86
N GLU A 98 9.20 -0.27 7.04
CA GLU A 98 9.47 -1.41 6.15
C GLU A 98 9.04 -1.09 4.71
N LEU A 99 7.77 -0.70 4.50
CA LEU A 99 7.26 -0.36 3.18
C LEU A 99 7.99 0.81 2.52
N THR A 100 8.43 1.79 3.31
CA THR A 100 9.24 2.92 2.80
C THR A 100 10.61 2.44 2.32
N SER A 101 11.23 1.51 3.03
CA SER A 101 12.52 0.93 2.61
C SER A 101 12.39 0.05 1.37
N GLU A 102 11.35 -0.79 1.30
CA GLU A 102 11.05 -1.61 0.12
C GLU A 102 10.77 -0.74 -1.11
N LYS A 103 9.97 0.31 -0.96
CA LYS A 103 9.69 1.28 -2.02
C LYS A 103 10.99 1.88 -2.57
N LYS A 104 11.91 2.29 -1.70
CA LYS A 104 13.20 2.87 -2.11
C LYS A 104 14.03 1.87 -2.93
N ILE A 105 14.12 0.62 -2.47
CA ILE A 105 14.85 -0.45 -3.18
C ILE A 105 14.22 -0.70 -4.57
N VAL A 106 12.90 -0.73 -4.66
CA VAL A 106 12.19 -0.92 -5.94
C VAL A 106 12.43 0.26 -6.89
N GLU A 107 12.43 1.50 -6.40
CA GLU A 107 12.74 2.70 -7.19
C GLU A 107 14.19 2.70 -7.72
N GLU A 108 15.16 2.30 -6.90
CA GLU A 108 16.57 2.15 -7.30
C GLU A 108 16.76 1.03 -8.35
N ASN A 109 16.07 -0.10 -8.19
CA ASN A 109 16.10 -1.18 -9.17
C ASN A 109 15.43 -0.77 -10.49
N LEU A 110 14.34 -0.03 -10.44
CA LEU A 110 13.63 0.45 -11.63
C LEU A 110 14.47 1.45 -12.42
N THR A 111 15.16 2.37 -11.74
CA THR A 111 16.07 3.33 -12.40
C THR A 111 17.24 2.60 -13.06
N THR A 112 17.91 1.70 -12.33
CA THR A 112 18.99 0.86 -12.88
C THR A 112 18.55 0.03 -14.09
N ALA A 113 17.34 -0.53 -14.05
CA ALA A 113 16.80 -1.31 -15.16
C ALA A 113 16.52 -0.43 -16.40
N LYS A 114 15.98 0.78 -16.21
CA LYS A 114 15.76 1.74 -17.29
C LYS A 114 17.07 2.15 -17.97
N ASP A 115 18.12 2.42 -17.20
CA ASP A 115 19.43 2.78 -17.74
C ASP A 115 20.02 1.64 -18.58
N LYS A 116 19.94 0.40 -18.08
CA LYS A 116 20.37 -0.79 -18.83
C LYS A 116 19.60 -1.00 -20.13
N VAL A 117 18.30 -0.73 -20.13
CA VAL A 117 17.47 -0.83 -21.35
C VAL A 117 17.91 0.23 -22.36
N ALA A 118 18.09 1.48 -21.94
CA ALA A 118 18.56 2.56 -22.81
C ALA A 118 19.94 2.26 -23.42
N ASP A 119 20.87 1.73 -22.63
CA ASP A 119 22.19 1.31 -23.11
C ASP A 119 22.11 0.17 -24.15
N LEU A 120 21.23 -0.81 -23.93
CA LEU A 120 21.02 -1.92 -24.86
C LEU A 120 20.35 -1.45 -26.16
N GLU A 121 19.37 -0.56 -26.07
CA GLU A 121 18.71 0.05 -27.24
C GLU A 121 19.74 0.80 -28.10
N LYS A 122 20.62 1.58 -27.48
CA LYS A 122 21.71 2.26 -28.19
C LYS A 122 22.66 1.28 -28.87
N LYS A 123 23.11 0.24 -28.16
CA LYS A 123 23.98 -0.80 -28.74
C LYS A 123 23.31 -1.52 -29.92
N ILE A 124 22.02 -1.78 -29.85
CA ILE A 124 21.26 -2.40 -30.94
C ILE A 124 21.24 -1.47 -32.16
N GLU A 125 21.05 -0.17 -31.98
CA GLU A 125 21.04 0.79 -33.09
C GLU A 125 22.44 0.93 -33.72
N ASP A 126 23.49 1.01 -32.91
CA ASP A 126 24.88 1.03 -33.39
C ASP A 126 25.20 -0.23 -34.22
N LEU A 127 24.86 -1.42 -33.71
CA LEU A 127 25.05 -2.70 -34.41
C LEU A 127 24.24 -2.78 -35.72
N LYS A 128 23.01 -2.27 -35.74
CA LYS A 128 22.20 -2.18 -36.97
C LYS A 128 22.86 -1.25 -38.00
N SER A 129 23.39 -0.11 -37.57
CA SER A 129 24.10 0.80 -38.46
C SER A 129 25.37 0.15 -39.03
N GLU A 130 26.15 -0.54 -38.21
CA GLU A 130 27.34 -1.27 -38.66
C GLU A 130 27.00 -2.39 -39.64
N LEU A 131 25.93 -3.15 -39.38
CA LEU A 131 25.47 -4.20 -40.27
C LEU A 131 25.12 -3.65 -41.65
N ARG A 132 24.34 -2.55 -41.72
CA ARG A 132 23.99 -1.90 -42.99
C ARG A 132 25.23 -1.43 -43.76
N LYS A 133 26.20 -0.82 -43.09
CA LYS A 133 27.48 -0.40 -43.71
C LYS A 133 28.25 -1.59 -44.28
N LYS A 134 28.31 -2.71 -43.54
CA LYS A 134 28.98 -3.93 -44.01
C LYS A 134 28.26 -4.55 -45.21
N GLU A 135 26.93 -4.54 -45.22
CA GLU A 135 26.13 -5.03 -46.35
C GLU A 135 26.33 -4.18 -47.61
N GLU A 136 26.40 -2.85 -47.47
CA GLU A 136 26.69 -1.92 -48.57
C GLU A 136 28.10 -2.11 -49.13
N VAL A 137 29.11 -2.28 -48.26
CA VAL A 137 30.47 -2.58 -48.69
C VAL A 137 30.54 -3.93 -49.40
N LYS A 138 29.86 -4.95 -48.87
CA LYS A 138 29.78 -6.29 -49.48
C LYS A 138 29.17 -6.20 -50.88
N SER A 139 28.02 -5.55 -51.04
CA SER A 139 27.35 -5.43 -52.35
C SER A 139 28.21 -4.67 -53.36
N THR A 140 28.86 -3.58 -52.93
CA THR A 140 29.79 -2.80 -53.75
C THR A 140 30.99 -3.63 -54.20
N LEU A 141 31.59 -4.40 -53.29
CA LEU A 141 32.72 -5.26 -53.58
C LEU A 141 32.33 -6.40 -54.54
N THR A 142 31.18 -7.03 -54.35
CA THR A 142 30.66 -8.07 -55.27
C THR A 142 30.54 -7.52 -56.69
N VAL A 143 29.96 -6.34 -56.88
CA VAL A 143 29.84 -5.70 -58.21
C VAL A 143 31.21 -5.40 -58.83
N LYS A 144 32.14 -4.85 -58.04
CA LYS A 144 33.52 -4.57 -58.51
C LYS A 144 34.26 -5.85 -58.87
N PHE A 145 34.11 -6.90 -58.08
CA PHE A 145 34.71 -8.20 -58.32
C PHE A 145 34.20 -8.82 -59.63
N ASP A 146 32.88 -8.83 -59.84
CA ASP A 146 32.28 -9.34 -61.09
C ASP A 146 32.73 -8.53 -62.30
N LYS A 147 32.82 -7.20 -62.18
CA LYS A 147 33.35 -6.34 -63.25
C LYS A 147 34.81 -6.65 -63.56
N ALA A 148 35.65 -6.80 -62.53
CA ALA A 148 37.06 -7.14 -62.69
C ALA A 148 37.23 -8.52 -63.35
N LYS A 149 36.48 -9.52 -62.88
CA LYS A 149 36.46 -10.87 -63.46
C LYS A 149 36.11 -10.84 -64.95
N ARG A 150 35.06 -10.10 -65.34
CA ARG A 150 34.67 -9.94 -66.76
C ARG A 150 35.76 -9.24 -67.58
N LEU A 151 36.37 -8.18 -67.06
CA LEU A 151 37.44 -7.45 -67.75
C LEU A 151 38.69 -8.31 -67.95
N ILE A 152 39.07 -9.11 -66.95
CA ILE A 152 40.21 -10.02 -67.04
C ILE A 152 39.96 -11.05 -68.15
N VAL A 153 38.79 -11.70 -68.15
CA VAL A 153 38.43 -12.69 -69.18
C VAL A 153 38.42 -12.06 -70.58
N LEU A 154 37.84 -10.87 -70.72
CA LEU A 154 37.79 -10.17 -72.01
C LEU A 154 39.18 -9.77 -72.51
N ASN A 155 40.02 -9.17 -71.67
CA ASN A 155 41.38 -8.79 -72.02
C ASN A 155 42.23 -10.02 -72.39
N HIS A 156 42.06 -11.13 -71.68
CA HIS A 156 42.73 -12.38 -71.99
C HIS A 156 42.33 -12.91 -73.38
N GLN A 157 41.03 -12.93 -73.68
CA GLN A 157 40.50 -13.32 -75.00
C GLN A 157 41.01 -12.42 -76.12
N GLU A 158 41.07 -11.11 -75.91
CA GLU A 158 41.61 -10.16 -76.89
C GLU A 158 43.11 -10.33 -77.11
N GLY A 159 43.88 -10.52 -76.03
CA GLY A 159 45.30 -10.81 -76.06
C GLY A 159 45.61 -12.11 -76.82
N PHE A 160 44.84 -13.16 -76.55
CA PHE A 160 44.94 -14.45 -77.25
C PHE A 160 44.67 -14.29 -78.76
N LYS A 161 43.57 -13.64 -79.13
CA LYS A 161 43.26 -13.35 -80.55
C LYS A 161 44.33 -12.49 -81.22
N LYS A 162 44.94 -11.56 -80.49
CA LYS A 162 46.05 -10.74 -80.99
C LYS A 162 47.28 -11.61 -81.27
N ALA A 163 47.64 -12.50 -80.35
CA ALA A 163 48.75 -13.44 -80.53
C ALA A 163 48.50 -14.36 -81.74
N GLN A 164 47.30 -14.93 -81.88
CA GLN A 164 46.93 -15.73 -83.06
C GLN A 164 47.14 -14.97 -84.38
N ARG A 165 46.75 -13.69 -84.44
CA ARG A 165 46.98 -12.85 -85.63
C ARG A 165 48.48 -12.64 -85.90
N GLN A 166 49.28 -12.39 -84.88
CA GLN A 166 50.73 -12.22 -85.03
C GLN A 166 51.39 -13.51 -85.55
N VAL A 167 51.02 -14.68 -85.01
CA VAL A 167 51.52 -15.97 -85.49
C VAL A 167 51.09 -16.23 -86.94
N LYS A 168 49.84 -15.91 -87.31
CA LYS A 168 49.35 -16.06 -88.69
C LYS A 168 50.13 -15.21 -89.70
N VAL A 169 50.64 -14.04 -89.29
CA VAL A 169 51.52 -13.21 -90.14
C VAL A 169 52.87 -13.89 -90.37
N LEU A 170 53.42 -14.53 -89.34
CA LEU A 170 54.69 -15.26 -89.43
C LEU A 170 54.57 -16.59 -90.18
N LEU A 171 53.41 -17.25 -90.09
CA LEU A 171 53.12 -18.56 -90.70
C LEU A 171 51.78 -18.54 -91.44
N PRO A 172 51.70 -17.96 -92.65
CA PRO A 172 50.43 -17.77 -93.36
C PRO A 172 49.73 -19.08 -93.79
N SER A 173 50.49 -20.15 -93.97
CA SER A 173 49.99 -21.46 -94.43
C SER A 173 49.53 -22.38 -93.29
N SER A 174 49.72 -21.98 -92.03
CA SER A 174 49.33 -22.79 -90.88
C SER A 174 47.85 -22.58 -90.53
N ASP A 175 47.16 -23.68 -90.24
CA ASP A 175 45.80 -23.65 -89.69
C ASP A 175 45.83 -23.51 -88.17
N PHE A 176 45.24 -22.44 -87.67
CA PHE A 176 45.14 -22.14 -86.25
C PHE A 176 43.72 -22.33 -85.70
N SER A 177 42.82 -22.95 -86.47
CA SER A 177 41.44 -23.20 -86.07
C SER A 177 41.32 -24.10 -84.83
N GLN A 178 42.38 -24.85 -84.51
CA GLN A 178 42.47 -25.69 -83.31
C GLN A 178 42.82 -24.92 -82.04
N LEU A 179 43.32 -23.67 -82.15
CA LEU A 179 43.66 -22.84 -81.00
C LEU A 179 42.38 -22.21 -80.43
N ASP A 180 41.92 -22.72 -79.29
CA ASP A 180 40.84 -22.14 -78.47
C ASP A 180 41.43 -21.55 -77.19
N VAL A 181 40.87 -20.43 -76.74
CA VAL A 181 41.27 -19.75 -75.50
C VAL A 181 40.91 -20.56 -74.26
N ASN A 182 39.91 -21.45 -74.35
CA ASN A 182 39.47 -22.30 -73.24
C ASN A 182 40.09 -23.70 -73.30
N CYS A 183 41.18 -23.87 -74.06
CA CYS A 183 41.92 -25.11 -74.15
C CYS A 183 43.35 -24.91 -73.67
N ASP A 184 43.87 -25.89 -72.94
CA ASP A 184 45.26 -25.96 -72.50
C ASP A 184 45.95 -27.19 -73.11
N VAL A 185 47.28 -27.21 -73.04
CA VAL A 185 48.09 -28.37 -73.46
C VAL A 185 48.51 -29.15 -72.22
N VAL A 186 48.01 -30.38 -72.09
CA VAL A 186 48.39 -31.33 -71.04
C VAL A 186 49.03 -32.54 -71.71
N ASP A 187 50.26 -32.88 -71.33
CA ASP A 187 51.01 -34.03 -71.86
C ASP A 187 51.07 -34.11 -73.40
N GLY A 188 51.01 -32.97 -74.09
CA GLY A 188 51.06 -32.87 -75.55
C GLY A 188 49.70 -32.93 -76.26
N GLU A 189 48.60 -33.10 -75.54
CA GLU A 189 47.23 -33.07 -76.08
C GLU A 189 46.52 -31.75 -75.75
N ILE A 190 45.63 -31.31 -76.64
CA ILE A 190 44.77 -30.13 -76.41
C ILE A 190 43.54 -30.58 -75.62
N VAL A 191 43.40 -30.09 -74.40
CA VAL A 191 42.33 -30.43 -73.47
C VAL A 191 41.49 -29.19 -73.17
N ARG A 192 40.16 -29.29 -73.21
CA ARG A 192 39.30 -28.18 -72.78
C ARG A 192 39.41 -27.97 -71.28
N GLU A 193 39.33 -26.72 -70.84
CA GLU A 193 39.36 -26.37 -69.41
C GLU A 193 38.27 -27.11 -68.61
N SER A 194 37.09 -27.37 -69.20
CA SER A 194 36.03 -28.16 -68.56
C SER A 194 36.39 -29.63 -68.30
N GLN A 195 37.42 -30.15 -68.96
CA GLN A 195 37.94 -31.52 -68.80
C GLN A 195 39.13 -31.55 -67.83
N LEU A 196 39.72 -30.40 -67.52
CA LEU A 196 40.68 -30.28 -66.42
C LEU A 196 39.90 -30.44 -65.12
N CYS A 197 39.86 -31.66 -64.59
CA CYS A 197 39.60 -31.86 -63.18
C CYS A 197 40.75 -31.19 -62.43
N PHE A 198 40.60 -29.90 -62.11
CA PHE A 198 41.34 -29.35 -60.99
C PHE A 198 40.82 -30.09 -59.76
N GLU A 199 41.45 -31.22 -59.43
CA GLU A 199 41.40 -31.74 -58.07
C GLU A 199 41.88 -30.59 -57.20
N SER A 200 40.94 -29.90 -56.57
CA SER A 200 41.24 -28.97 -55.50
C SER A 200 41.95 -29.77 -54.43
N LYS A 201 43.29 -29.79 -54.48
CA LYS A 201 44.10 -30.24 -53.36
C LYS A 201 43.69 -29.37 -52.19
N GLY A 202 42.93 -29.98 -51.28
CA GLY A 202 42.48 -29.35 -50.07
C GLY A 202 43.68 -28.96 -49.22
N GLU A 203 43.77 -27.67 -48.93
CA GLU A 203 44.42 -27.12 -47.74
C GLU A 203 43.49 -26.07 -47.14
#